data_AF-A0A2E1YFX8-F1
#
_entry.id   AF-A0A2E1YFX8-F1
#
_cell.length_a   1.000
_cell.length_b   1.000
_cell.length_c   1.000
_cell.angle_alpha   90.00
_cell.angle_beta   90.00
_cell.angle_gamma   90.00
#
_symmetry.space_group_name_H-M   'P 1'
#
loop_
_entity.id
_entity.type
_entity.pdbx_description
1 polymer ?
#
loop_
_entity_poly.entity_id
_entity_poly.type
_entity_poly.pdbx_seq_one_letter_code
_entity_poly.pdbx_strand_id
1 'polypeptide(L)'
;AYSFNQDISEWDVSSVSSMYAMFEGADTFNQDISDWDVSSVTDMRWMFASTDSFNQDIGVWDVSSVTSMYAMFYHAYNFNQDISDWDVSSATDMKGMFNGADDFNQDISDWDVSSVTDIGHMFYSADSFNQDISDWDVSSVTTTYAMFYEAESFNQDISDWDVSSVTDMSYMFDGTDDLLRDNKCAIHTSFSSNDDWPYDWEEYCQSFQFETKDELETAVDEWIDDSDSARVQYGEINTWDTSLITDMSELFNNEMTFNDDISNWNVSSVTDMKHMFVNTDSFNQDLSDWDVSSVTDMRGMFYLAESFNQDISDWDVSSVTNMLAMFREAVSFNQPLSGWDVSSVTDMSFMFYDVESFNQDISDWDVSSVTDMRYMLTSTDSFNQDISDWDVSNVTDMSYMFHYTDLSDDNKCAIHTSFSSNDDWPYDWEGYCSSSSFQPETKDELETAVDEWIEDSDSANSTYGTIDTWDTSLITDMSYLFYNEDTFDGDISDWDVSSVTDMHAMFYEAESFNQGLSDWDVSSVTDIGKMFYGAINFNQDISDWDVSSVTTMSNMFYGTDDLSDDNKCYIHTEFSSNDNWPYDWEEYCSDD
;
A
#
# COMPACT_ATOMS: atom_id res chain seq x y z
N ALA A 1 -27.02 -55.69 29.14
CA ALA A 1 -25.59 -55.75 29.46
C ALA A 1 -25.05 -54.37 29.85
N TYR A 2 -25.92 -53.40 30.19
CA TYR A 2 -25.61 -52.04 30.63
C TYR A 2 -24.37 -51.86 31.54
N SER A 3 -24.11 -52.79 32.46
CA SER A 3 -22.95 -52.71 33.37
C SER A 3 -21.78 -53.64 33.01
N PHE A 4 -21.70 -54.15 31.77
CA PHE A 4 -20.61 -55.04 31.38
C PHE A 4 -19.31 -54.23 31.25
N ASN A 5 -18.32 -54.60 32.06
CA ASN A 5 -16.99 -53.99 32.06
C ASN A 5 -15.99 -54.99 32.67
N GLN A 6 -15.91 -56.18 32.07
CA GLN A 6 -15.00 -57.25 32.52
C GLN A 6 -13.83 -57.33 31.55
N ASP A 7 -12.64 -57.62 32.09
CA ASP A 7 -11.43 -57.78 31.30
C ASP A 7 -11.59 -58.90 30.26
N ILE A 8 -11.35 -58.53 29.01
CA ILE A 8 -11.42 -59.38 27.80
C ILE A 8 -10.18 -59.20 26.91
N SER A 9 -9.12 -58.59 27.44
CA SER A 9 -7.87 -58.34 26.71
C SER A 9 -7.27 -59.62 26.12
N GLU A 10 -7.42 -60.76 26.83
CA GLU A 10 -6.89 -62.07 26.40
C GLU A 10 -7.74 -62.80 25.32
N TRP A 11 -8.82 -62.19 24.80
CA TRP A 11 -9.64 -62.84 23.78
C TRP A 11 -8.92 -62.88 22.43
N ASP A 12 -8.82 -64.09 21.84
CA ASP A 12 -8.36 -64.25 20.46
C ASP A 12 -9.51 -63.96 19.49
N VAL A 13 -9.47 -62.77 18.88
CA VAL A 13 -10.45 -62.30 17.89
C VAL A 13 -9.95 -62.35 16.45
N SER A 14 -8.74 -62.88 16.21
CA SER A 14 -8.06 -62.89 14.89
C SER A 14 -8.84 -63.58 13.76
N SER A 15 -9.83 -64.40 14.10
CA SER A 15 -10.69 -65.11 13.14
C SER A 15 -12.12 -64.58 13.08
N VAL A 16 -12.42 -63.49 13.80
CA VAL A 16 -13.74 -62.86 13.82
C VAL A 16 -13.92 -62.05 12.54
N SER A 17 -15.01 -62.30 11.81
CA SER A 17 -15.32 -61.56 10.58
C SER A 17 -16.36 -60.45 10.78
N SER A 18 -17.09 -60.46 11.90
CA SER A 18 -18.12 -59.49 12.23
C SER A 18 -18.14 -59.25 13.74
N MET A 19 -18.08 -57.98 14.13
CA MET A 19 -18.21 -57.49 15.50
C MET A 19 -19.53 -56.73 15.71
N TYR A 20 -20.53 -57.05 14.88
CA TYR A 20 -21.86 -56.43 14.91
C TYR A 20 -22.42 -56.35 16.34
N ALA A 21 -22.73 -55.14 16.79
CA ALA A 21 -23.37 -54.84 18.08
C ALA A 21 -22.70 -55.52 19.30
N MET A 22 -21.38 -55.75 19.26
CA MET A 22 -20.68 -56.53 20.28
C MET A 22 -20.82 -55.93 21.68
N PHE A 23 -20.75 -54.60 21.80
CA PHE A 23 -20.88 -53.86 23.05
C PHE A 23 -22.10 -52.93 23.08
N GLU A 24 -23.07 -53.10 22.18
CA GLU A 24 -24.25 -52.23 22.11
C GLU A 24 -24.96 -52.13 23.49
N GLY A 25 -25.11 -50.90 23.98
CA GLY A 25 -25.74 -50.59 25.28
C GLY A 25 -24.97 -51.15 26.48
N ALA A 26 -23.65 -51.30 26.38
CA ALA A 26 -22.76 -51.59 27.50
C ALA A 26 -22.17 -50.28 28.04
N ASP A 27 -23.02 -49.41 28.60
CA ASP A 27 -22.72 -48.03 29.02
C ASP A 27 -21.41 -47.87 29.81
N THR A 28 -21.04 -48.86 30.64
CA THR A 28 -19.83 -48.81 31.49
C THR A 28 -18.58 -49.44 30.88
N PHE A 29 -18.66 -50.02 29.68
CA PHE A 29 -17.55 -50.73 29.07
C PHE A 29 -16.42 -49.77 28.69
N ASN A 30 -15.23 -50.01 29.23
CA ASN A 30 -14.02 -49.22 28.93
C ASN A 30 -12.75 -50.04 29.22
N GLN A 31 -12.76 -51.34 28.86
CA GLN A 31 -11.59 -52.21 29.06
C GLN A 31 -10.65 -52.12 27.87
N ASP A 32 -9.35 -52.22 28.15
CA ASP A 32 -8.30 -52.24 27.14
C ASP A 32 -8.49 -53.42 26.17
N ILE A 33 -8.58 -53.07 24.89
CA ILE A 33 -8.72 -53.97 23.75
C ILE A 33 -7.74 -53.60 22.62
N SER A 34 -6.71 -52.82 22.93
CA SER A 34 -5.70 -52.37 21.97
C SER A 34 -4.97 -53.55 21.31
N ASP A 35 -4.73 -54.64 22.05
CA ASP A 35 -4.04 -55.85 21.61
C ASP A 35 -4.88 -56.77 20.68
N TRP A 36 -6.13 -56.42 20.39
CA TRP A 36 -6.99 -57.23 19.53
C TRP A 36 -6.58 -57.17 18.05
N ASP A 37 -6.38 -58.34 17.45
CA ASP A 37 -6.19 -58.46 16.00
C ASP A 37 -7.55 -58.44 15.28
N VAL A 38 -7.92 -57.26 14.78
CA VAL A 38 -9.18 -57.04 14.05
C VAL A 38 -9.03 -57.06 12.53
N SER A 39 -7.86 -57.44 12.00
CA SER A 39 -7.53 -57.39 10.55
C SER A 39 -8.44 -58.24 9.66
N SER A 40 -9.16 -59.22 10.24
CA SER A 40 -10.13 -60.07 9.53
C SER A 40 -11.59 -59.59 9.61
N VAL A 41 -11.85 -58.53 10.37
CA VAL A 41 -13.21 -58.00 10.58
C VAL A 41 -13.64 -57.21 9.36
N THR A 42 -14.86 -57.48 8.89
CA THR A 42 -15.45 -56.79 7.72
C THR A 42 -16.68 -55.96 8.07
N ASP A 43 -17.22 -56.14 9.28
CA ASP A 43 -18.49 -55.58 9.74
C ASP A 43 -18.36 -55.17 11.22
N MET A 44 -18.32 -53.85 11.47
CA MET A 44 -18.21 -53.23 12.80
C MET A 44 -19.47 -52.47 13.21
N ARG A 45 -20.61 -52.74 12.55
CA ARG A 45 -21.83 -51.97 12.76
C ARG A 45 -22.29 -52.04 14.21
N TRP A 46 -22.67 -50.90 14.80
CA TRP A 46 -23.15 -50.78 16.19
C TRP A 46 -22.18 -51.29 17.27
N MET A 47 -20.90 -51.54 16.94
CA MET A 47 -19.98 -52.24 17.86
C MET A 47 -19.91 -51.58 19.24
N PHE A 48 -19.85 -50.24 19.28
CA PHE A 48 -19.78 -49.40 20.48
C PHE A 48 -21.00 -48.47 20.61
N ALA A 49 -22.14 -48.83 20.02
CA ALA A 49 -23.32 -48.00 20.12
C ALA A 49 -23.83 -47.94 21.58
N SER A 50 -24.09 -46.74 22.09
CA SER A 50 -24.50 -46.47 23.46
C SER A 50 -23.54 -47.07 24.49
N THR A 51 -22.23 -47.00 24.23
CA THR A 51 -21.19 -47.32 25.21
C THR A 51 -20.60 -46.03 25.79
N ASP A 52 -21.38 -45.32 26.59
CA ASP A 52 -21.06 -43.97 27.08
C ASP A 52 -19.62 -43.85 27.61
N SER A 53 -19.14 -44.82 28.39
CA SER A 53 -17.82 -44.75 29.04
C SER A 53 -16.63 -45.12 28.14
N PHE A 54 -16.86 -45.61 26.92
CA PHE A 54 -15.82 -46.18 26.08
C PHE A 54 -14.93 -45.09 25.46
N ASN A 55 -13.64 -45.14 25.77
CA ASN A 55 -12.63 -44.22 25.25
C ASN A 55 -11.23 -44.88 25.35
N GLN A 56 -11.10 -46.14 24.93
CA GLN A 56 -9.81 -46.88 24.95
C GLN A 56 -9.10 -46.81 23.61
N ASP A 57 -7.77 -46.80 23.66
CA ASP A 57 -6.89 -46.75 22.49
C ASP A 57 -7.18 -47.91 21.53
N ILE A 58 -7.76 -47.55 20.38
CA ILE A 58 -8.05 -48.42 19.24
C ILE A 58 -7.42 -47.88 17.95
N GLY A 59 -6.60 -46.82 18.04
CA GLY A 59 -5.95 -46.21 16.87
C GLY A 59 -5.00 -47.19 16.17
N VAL A 60 -4.43 -48.13 16.95
CA VAL A 60 -3.51 -49.17 16.45
C VAL A 60 -4.19 -50.31 15.67
N TRP A 61 -5.52 -50.34 15.59
CA TRP A 61 -6.26 -51.40 14.92
C TRP A 61 -6.12 -51.35 13.40
N ASP A 62 -5.90 -52.52 12.78
CA ASP A 62 -5.96 -52.68 11.33
C ASP A 62 -7.43 -52.83 10.87
N VAL A 63 -8.05 -51.72 10.49
CA VAL A 63 -9.44 -51.66 9.99
C VAL A 63 -9.54 -51.70 8.46
N SER A 64 -8.43 -51.96 7.74
CA SER A 64 -8.35 -51.90 6.27
C SER A 64 -9.30 -52.87 5.54
N SER A 65 -9.82 -53.89 6.23
CA SER A 65 -10.78 -54.86 5.69
C SER A 65 -12.24 -54.55 6.03
N VAL A 66 -12.51 -53.52 6.83
CA VAL A 66 -13.85 -53.17 7.28
C VAL A 66 -14.61 -52.49 6.15
N THR A 67 -15.81 -53.01 5.84
CA THR A 67 -16.65 -52.50 4.74
C THR A 67 -17.84 -51.67 5.21
N SER A 68 -18.24 -51.82 6.49
CA SER A 68 -19.34 -51.07 7.09
C SER A 68 -19.02 -50.73 8.56
N MET A 69 -19.06 -49.43 8.84
CA MET A 69 -18.89 -48.81 10.16
C MET A 69 -20.20 -48.15 10.64
N TYR A 70 -21.33 -48.53 10.05
CA TYR A 70 -22.65 -47.99 10.36
C TYR A 70 -22.91 -47.94 11.87
N ALA A 71 -23.15 -46.74 12.39
CA ALA A 71 -23.47 -46.48 13.79
C ALA A 71 -22.45 -47.05 14.80
N MET A 72 -21.17 -47.19 14.43
CA MET A 72 -20.16 -47.82 15.28
C MET A 72 -20.05 -47.16 16.67
N PHE A 73 -20.08 -45.83 16.74
CA PHE A 73 -20.01 -45.02 17.97
C PHE A 73 -21.30 -44.24 18.25
N TYR A 74 -22.44 -44.72 17.75
CA TYR A 74 -23.74 -44.06 17.95
C TYR A 74 -24.06 -43.88 19.44
N HIS A 75 -24.25 -42.65 19.93
CA HIS A 75 -24.41 -42.29 21.34
C HIS A 75 -23.27 -42.79 22.25
N ALA A 76 -22.04 -42.87 21.75
CA ALA A 76 -20.85 -43.09 22.58
C ALA A 76 -20.33 -41.74 23.10
N TYR A 77 -21.08 -41.11 24.01
CA TYR A 77 -20.91 -39.70 24.38
C TYR A 77 -19.48 -39.28 24.74
N ASN A 78 -18.69 -40.11 25.44
CA ASN A 78 -17.32 -39.77 25.85
C ASN A 78 -16.23 -40.30 24.90
N PHE A 79 -16.59 -40.80 23.71
CA PHE A 79 -15.61 -41.32 22.75
C PHE A 79 -14.88 -40.17 22.04
N ASN A 80 -13.56 -40.11 22.22
CA ASN A 80 -12.70 -39.11 21.60
C ASN A 80 -11.26 -39.65 21.46
N GLN A 81 -11.13 -40.94 21.10
CA GLN A 81 -9.82 -41.55 20.88
C GLN A 81 -9.29 -41.27 19.48
N ASP A 82 -7.99 -41.05 19.40
CA ASP A 82 -7.27 -40.87 18.14
C ASP A 82 -7.40 -42.12 17.26
N ILE A 83 -7.94 -41.89 16.07
CA ILE A 83 -8.19 -42.88 15.01
C ILE A 83 -7.71 -42.34 13.65
N SER A 84 -6.84 -41.33 13.66
CA SER A 84 -6.30 -40.70 12.45
C SER A 84 -5.58 -41.71 11.55
N ASP A 85 -4.86 -42.67 12.14
CA ASP A 85 -4.09 -43.71 11.44
C ASP A 85 -4.93 -44.83 10.79
N TRP A 86 -6.26 -44.80 10.93
CA TRP A 86 -7.12 -45.85 10.37
C TRP A 86 -7.18 -45.81 8.84
N ASP A 87 -6.86 -46.94 8.20
CA ASP A 87 -7.12 -47.15 6.77
C ASP A 87 -8.60 -47.50 6.54
N VAL A 88 -9.40 -46.49 6.18
CA VAL A 88 -10.84 -46.62 5.93
C VAL A 88 -11.19 -46.81 4.45
N SER A 89 -10.20 -46.97 3.56
CA SER A 89 -10.38 -46.99 2.10
C SER A 89 -11.32 -48.10 1.57
N SER A 90 -11.53 -49.17 2.35
CA SER A 90 -12.47 -50.26 2.03
C SER A 90 -13.91 -50.00 2.48
N ALA A 91 -14.16 -48.98 3.30
CA ALA A 91 -15.47 -48.70 3.85
C ALA A 91 -16.41 -48.14 2.77
N THR A 92 -17.67 -48.59 2.80
CA THR A 92 -18.71 -48.16 1.84
C THR A 92 -19.92 -47.52 2.51
N ASP A 93 -20.05 -47.71 3.83
CA ASP A 93 -21.17 -47.28 4.67
C ASP A 93 -20.64 -46.81 6.04
N MET A 94 -20.69 -45.50 6.27
CA MET A 94 -20.28 -44.82 7.51
C MET A 94 -21.44 -44.06 8.16
N LYS A 95 -22.67 -44.39 7.77
CA LYS A 95 -23.86 -43.68 8.25
C LYS A 95 -23.95 -43.69 9.77
N GLY A 96 -24.14 -42.51 10.36
CA GLY A 96 -24.30 -42.34 11.80
C GLY A 96 -23.12 -42.80 12.65
N MET A 97 -21.91 -42.94 12.08
CA MET A 97 -20.75 -43.49 12.80
C MET A 97 -20.48 -42.79 14.12
N PHE A 98 -20.59 -41.45 14.18
CA PHE A 98 -20.38 -40.60 15.36
C PHE A 98 -21.64 -39.84 15.80
N ASN A 99 -22.83 -40.30 15.41
CA ASN A 99 -24.09 -39.66 15.82
C ASN A 99 -24.22 -39.70 17.35
N GLY A 100 -24.30 -38.54 18.01
CA GLY A 100 -24.37 -38.41 19.46
C GLY A 100 -23.08 -38.76 20.19
N ALA A 101 -21.93 -38.71 19.51
CA ALA A 101 -20.61 -38.81 20.14
C ALA A 101 -20.14 -37.41 20.56
N ASP A 102 -20.78 -36.84 21.58
CA ASP A 102 -20.65 -35.42 21.98
C ASP A 102 -19.19 -34.94 22.13
N ASP A 103 -18.29 -35.77 22.68
CA ASP A 103 -16.89 -35.42 22.92
C ASP A 103 -15.97 -35.61 21.69
N PHE A 104 -16.44 -36.24 20.59
CA PHE A 104 -15.57 -36.62 19.48
C PHE A 104 -15.09 -35.40 18.68
N ASN A 105 -13.78 -35.19 18.64
CA ASN A 105 -13.14 -34.10 17.90
C ASN A 105 -11.69 -34.45 17.50
N GLN A 106 -11.45 -35.69 17.06
CA GLN A 106 -10.13 -36.13 16.59
C GLN A 106 -9.96 -35.91 15.10
N ASP A 107 -8.73 -35.61 14.69
CA ASP A 107 -8.36 -35.38 13.30
C ASP A 107 -8.60 -36.64 12.46
N ILE A 108 -9.37 -36.47 11.38
CA ILE A 108 -9.74 -37.49 10.40
C ILE A 108 -9.59 -36.94 8.97
N SER A 109 -8.84 -35.85 8.80
CA SER A 109 -8.61 -35.20 7.50
C SER A 109 -7.97 -36.16 6.47
N ASP A 110 -7.04 -37.01 6.92
CA ASP A 110 -6.29 -37.96 6.09
C ASP A 110 -7.08 -39.22 5.66
N TRP A 111 -8.34 -39.38 6.09
CA TRP A 111 -9.14 -40.55 5.76
C TRP A 111 -9.53 -40.62 4.27
N ASP A 112 -9.20 -41.74 3.61
CA ASP A 112 -9.68 -42.03 2.26
C ASP A 112 -11.15 -42.49 2.27
N VAL A 113 -12.06 -41.53 2.11
CA VAL A 113 -13.51 -41.78 2.04
C VAL A 113 -14.05 -41.94 0.62
N SER A 114 -13.18 -42.05 -0.40
CA SER A 114 -13.57 -42.07 -1.82
C SER A 114 -14.50 -43.22 -2.23
N SER A 115 -14.54 -44.29 -1.43
CA SER A 115 -15.42 -45.46 -1.63
C SER A 115 -16.74 -45.41 -0.85
N VAL A 116 -16.93 -44.41 0.02
CA VAL A 116 -18.12 -44.28 0.87
C VAL A 116 -19.30 -43.73 0.06
N THR A 117 -20.48 -44.30 0.27
CA THR A 117 -21.69 -43.91 -0.46
C THR A 117 -22.78 -43.26 0.41
N ASP A 118 -22.71 -43.46 1.73
CA ASP A 118 -23.66 -42.93 2.72
C ASP A 118 -22.88 -42.45 3.97
N ILE A 119 -22.89 -41.13 4.17
CA ILE A 119 -22.39 -40.42 5.36
C ILE A 119 -23.53 -39.67 6.09
N GLY A 120 -24.78 -40.05 5.82
CA GLY A 120 -25.94 -39.47 6.50
C GLY A 120 -25.81 -39.66 8.01
N HIS A 121 -26.25 -38.66 8.78
CA HIS A 121 -26.15 -38.62 10.24
C HIS A 121 -24.73 -38.76 10.83
N MET A 122 -23.65 -38.76 10.04
CA MET A 122 -22.32 -39.14 10.52
C MET A 122 -21.90 -38.40 11.80
N PHE A 123 -22.19 -37.10 11.89
CA PHE A 123 -21.89 -36.22 13.03
C PHE A 123 -23.16 -35.57 13.63
N TYR A 124 -24.32 -36.22 13.48
CA TYR A 124 -25.58 -35.73 14.06
C TYR A 124 -25.43 -35.63 15.58
N SER A 125 -25.68 -34.46 16.17
CA SER A 125 -25.48 -34.15 17.60
C SER A 125 -24.08 -34.54 18.11
N ALA A 126 -23.04 -34.38 17.28
CA ALA A 126 -21.65 -34.50 17.73
C ALA A 126 -21.14 -33.11 18.14
N ASP A 127 -21.57 -32.65 19.32
CA ASP A 127 -21.49 -31.25 19.75
C ASP A 127 -20.07 -30.65 19.65
N SER A 128 -19.02 -31.44 19.93
CA SER A 128 -17.62 -30.96 19.91
C SER A 128 -16.93 -31.05 18.55
N PHE A 129 -17.52 -31.67 17.54
CA PHE A 129 -16.81 -31.97 16.29
C PHE A 129 -16.60 -30.71 15.43
N ASN A 130 -15.33 -30.37 15.20
CA ASN A 130 -14.93 -29.22 14.38
C ASN A 130 -13.56 -29.44 13.71
N GLN A 131 -13.27 -30.66 13.25
CA GLN A 131 -12.04 -30.96 12.52
C GLN A 131 -12.21 -30.73 11.02
N ASP A 132 -11.15 -30.26 10.37
CA ASP A 132 -11.10 -30.05 8.93
C ASP A 132 -11.28 -31.38 8.17
N ILE A 133 -12.23 -31.38 7.25
CA ILE A 133 -12.60 -32.48 6.37
C ILE A 133 -12.78 -32.00 4.91
N SER A 134 -12.25 -30.82 4.58
CA SER A 134 -12.32 -30.21 3.25
C SER A 134 -11.70 -31.10 2.16
N ASP A 135 -10.62 -31.81 2.50
CA ASP A 135 -9.87 -32.69 1.59
C ASP A 135 -10.54 -34.05 1.29
N TRP A 136 -11.68 -34.36 1.91
CA TRP A 136 -12.39 -35.61 1.68
C TRP A 136 -12.94 -35.70 0.25
N ASP A 137 -12.61 -36.79 -0.46
CA ASP A 137 -13.23 -37.13 -1.75
C ASP A 137 -14.64 -37.70 -1.52
N VAL A 138 -15.64 -36.83 -1.55
CA VAL A 138 -17.06 -37.21 -1.40
C VAL A 138 -17.78 -37.45 -2.73
N SER A 139 -17.07 -37.55 -3.86
CA SER A 139 -17.69 -37.66 -5.20
C SER A 139 -18.56 -38.91 -5.39
N SER A 140 -18.35 -39.95 -4.58
CA SER A 140 -19.14 -41.19 -4.53
C SER A 140 -20.35 -41.14 -3.56
N VAL A 141 -20.45 -40.11 -2.72
CA VAL A 141 -21.49 -39.97 -1.70
C VAL A 141 -22.83 -39.65 -2.36
N THR A 142 -23.89 -40.33 -1.91
CA THR A 142 -25.25 -40.16 -2.45
C THR A 142 -26.21 -39.47 -1.50
N THR A 143 -25.87 -39.37 -0.21
CA THR A 143 -26.67 -38.72 0.82
C THR A 143 -25.81 -38.14 1.93
N THR A 144 -26.11 -36.89 2.29
CA THR A 144 -25.55 -36.17 3.45
C THR A 144 -26.67 -35.80 4.45
N TYR A 145 -27.79 -36.53 4.39
CA TYR A 145 -28.98 -36.30 5.20
C TYR A 145 -28.61 -36.14 6.69
N ALA A 146 -28.92 -34.97 7.25
CA ALA A 146 -28.68 -34.62 8.65
C ALA A 146 -27.24 -34.90 9.14
N MET A 147 -26.23 -34.76 8.27
CA MET A 147 -24.84 -35.09 8.59
C MET A 147 -24.30 -34.30 9.80
N PHE A 148 -24.56 -32.99 9.87
CA PHE A 148 -24.14 -32.09 10.97
C PHE A 148 -25.34 -31.53 11.74
N TYR A 149 -26.49 -32.19 11.69
CA TYR A 149 -27.67 -31.73 12.43
C TYR A 149 -27.38 -31.66 13.93
N GLU A 150 -27.60 -30.50 14.56
CA GLU A 150 -27.25 -30.22 15.97
C GLU A 150 -25.76 -30.44 16.31
N ALA A 151 -24.83 -30.38 15.35
CA ALA A 151 -23.39 -30.34 15.64
C ALA A 151 -22.98 -28.90 15.96
N GLU A 152 -23.16 -28.49 17.22
CA GLU A 152 -23.06 -27.08 17.65
C GLU A 152 -21.74 -26.41 17.25
N SER A 153 -20.60 -27.08 17.44
CA SER A 153 -19.27 -26.50 17.19
C SER A 153 -18.79 -26.55 15.74
N PHE A 154 -19.55 -27.14 14.80
CA PHE A 154 -19.07 -27.36 13.44
C PHE A 154 -18.96 -26.05 12.65
N ASN A 155 -17.73 -25.71 12.25
CA ASN A 155 -17.40 -24.47 11.55
C ASN A 155 -16.24 -24.64 10.55
N GLN A 156 -16.35 -25.62 9.66
CA GLN A 156 -15.34 -25.87 8.62
C GLN A 156 -15.84 -25.48 7.23
N ASP A 157 -14.93 -24.97 6.39
CA ASP A 157 -15.17 -24.77 4.97
C ASP A 157 -15.08 -26.13 4.26
N ILE A 158 -16.21 -26.61 3.75
CA ILE A 158 -16.29 -27.85 2.94
C ILE A 158 -16.72 -27.55 1.50
N SER A 159 -16.55 -26.31 1.04
CA SER A 159 -16.99 -25.87 -0.28
C SER A 159 -16.30 -26.59 -1.44
N ASP A 160 -15.13 -27.20 -1.20
CA ASP A 160 -14.39 -27.97 -2.21
C ASP A 160 -14.97 -29.37 -2.49
N TRP A 161 -15.94 -29.83 -1.70
CA TRP A 161 -16.59 -31.12 -1.91
C TRP A 161 -17.34 -31.19 -3.24
N ASP A 162 -17.07 -32.24 -4.03
CA ASP A 162 -17.89 -32.58 -5.20
C ASP A 162 -19.22 -33.22 -4.75
N VAL A 163 -20.22 -32.38 -4.57
CA VAL A 163 -21.56 -32.81 -4.17
C VAL A 163 -22.47 -33.19 -5.34
N SER A 164 -21.96 -33.33 -6.57
CA SER A 164 -22.80 -33.55 -7.76
C SER A 164 -23.56 -34.89 -7.77
N SER A 165 -23.09 -35.88 -7.01
CA SER A 165 -23.72 -37.20 -6.83
C SER A 165 -24.75 -37.26 -5.70
N VAL A 166 -24.80 -36.24 -4.83
CA VAL A 166 -25.65 -36.23 -3.63
C VAL A 166 -27.09 -35.94 -4.04
N THR A 167 -28.01 -36.75 -3.52
CA THR A 167 -29.46 -36.71 -3.84
C THR A 167 -30.35 -36.38 -2.64
N ASP A 168 -29.76 -36.22 -1.45
CA ASP A 168 -30.47 -35.81 -0.24
C ASP A 168 -29.51 -35.11 0.72
N MET A 169 -29.65 -33.78 0.81
CA MET A 169 -28.93 -32.89 1.72
C MET A 169 -29.84 -32.34 2.82
N SER A 170 -31.03 -32.93 3.03
CA SER A 170 -32.01 -32.39 3.97
C SER A 170 -31.44 -32.34 5.39
N TYR A 171 -31.66 -31.22 6.07
CA TYR A 171 -31.26 -30.99 7.48
C TYR A 171 -29.75 -31.07 7.75
N MET A 172 -28.90 -31.03 6.72
CA MET A 172 -27.45 -31.20 6.84
C MET A 172 -26.81 -30.27 7.88
N PHE A 173 -27.23 -29.01 7.95
CA PHE A 173 -26.67 -27.94 8.82
C PHE A 173 -27.70 -27.36 9.82
N ASP A 174 -28.83 -28.03 10.04
CA ASP A 174 -29.83 -27.50 10.98
C ASP A 174 -29.30 -27.65 12.42
N GLY A 175 -29.13 -26.54 13.13
CA GLY A 175 -28.57 -26.53 14.49
C GLY A 175 -27.03 -26.48 14.56
N THR A 176 -26.34 -26.14 13.47
CA THR A 176 -24.91 -25.79 13.49
C THR A 176 -24.75 -24.31 13.86
N ASP A 177 -24.81 -24.01 15.15
CA ASP A 177 -24.88 -22.63 15.63
C ASP A 177 -23.57 -21.86 15.38
N ASP A 178 -22.41 -22.53 15.39
CA ASP A 178 -21.09 -21.89 15.20
C ASP A 178 -20.66 -21.78 13.71
N LEU A 179 -21.45 -22.28 12.76
CA LEU A 179 -21.09 -22.21 11.34
C LEU A 179 -21.10 -20.75 10.84
N LEU A 180 -19.91 -20.21 10.57
CA LEU A 180 -19.68 -18.81 10.22
C LEU A 180 -20.31 -18.41 8.88
N ARG A 181 -20.51 -17.08 8.73
CA ARG A 181 -21.04 -16.44 7.53
C ARG A 181 -20.19 -16.75 6.28
N ASP A 182 -18.87 -16.71 6.41
CA ASP A 182 -17.94 -16.98 5.30
C ASP A 182 -18.06 -18.43 4.83
N ASN A 183 -18.06 -19.39 5.76
CA ASN A 183 -18.27 -20.80 5.46
C ASN A 183 -19.64 -21.06 4.84
N LYS A 184 -20.70 -20.43 5.37
CA LYS A 184 -22.05 -20.47 4.74
C LYS A 184 -22.01 -19.95 3.31
N CYS A 185 -21.34 -18.83 3.06
CA CYS A 185 -21.25 -18.28 1.70
C CYS A 185 -20.43 -19.17 0.75
N ALA A 186 -19.26 -19.66 1.19
CA ALA A 186 -18.41 -20.55 0.41
C ALA A 186 -19.16 -21.84 0.03
N ILE A 187 -19.77 -22.49 1.02
CA ILE A 187 -20.60 -23.68 0.82
C ILE A 187 -21.77 -23.38 -0.10
N HIS A 188 -22.49 -22.27 0.11
CA HIS A 188 -23.61 -21.88 -0.76
C HIS A 188 -23.15 -21.69 -2.21
N THR A 189 -22.04 -21.00 -2.42
CA THR A 189 -21.49 -20.71 -3.76
C THR A 189 -21.17 -21.99 -4.52
N SER A 190 -20.64 -23.01 -3.84
CA SER A 190 -20.31 -24.30 -4.44
C SER A 190 -21.54 -25.22 -4.60
N PHE A 191 -22.31 -25.41 -3.52
CA PHE A 191 -23.33 -26.45 -3.45
C PHE A 191 -24.67 -26.04 -4.08
N SER A 192 -24.95 -24.73 -4.23
CA SER A 192 -26.22 -24.23 -4.78
C SER A 192 -26.50 -24.65 -6.22
N SER A 193 -25.50 -25.18 -6.93
CA SER A 193 -25.66 -25.76 -8.26
C SER A 193 -26.30 -27.16 -8.27
N ASN A 194 -26.35 -27.85 -7.12
CA ASN A 194 -27.04 -29.12 -6.96
C ASN A 194 -28.56 -28.90 -6.75
N ASP A 195 -29.39 -29.60 -7.53
CA ASP A 195 -30.86 -29.51 -7.48
C ASP A 195 -31.48 -29.87 -6.11
N ASP A 196 -30.76 -30.63 -5.27
CA ASP A 196 -31.19 -31.09 -3.94
C ASP A 196 -30.65 -30.21 -2.78
N TRP A 197 -29.98 -29.08 -3.08
CA TRP A 197 -29.53 -28.09 -2.07
C TRP A 197 -30.73 -27.34 -1.44
N PRO A 198 -30.97 -27.45 -0.12
CA PRO A 198 -32.20 -26.94 0.49
C PRO A 198 -32.07 -25.55 1.15
N TYR A 199 -30.87 -24.96 1.20
CA TYR A 199 -30.60 -23.73 1.96
C TYR A 199 -30.56 -22.47 1.06
N ASP A 200 -31.25 -21.41 1.46
CA ASP A 200 -31.17 -20.10 0.81
C ASP A 200 -30.20 -19.22 1.62
N TRP A 201 -28.93 -19.27 1.25
CA TRP A 201 -27.82 -18.63 1.96
C TRP A 201 -27.19 -17.47 1.18
N GLU A 202 -27.83 -17.03 0.09
CA GLU A 202 -27.39 -15.89 -0.73
C GLU A 202 -27.21 -14.61 0.10
N GLU A 203 -28.04 -14.43 1.14
CA GLU A 203 -27.92 -13.27 2.04
C GLU A 203 -26.59 -13.24 2.79
N TYR A 204 -25.97 -14.40 3.04
CA TYR A 204 -24.68 -14.50 3.72
C TYR A 204 -23.50 -14.10 2.81
N CYS A 205 -23.73 -14.07 1.50
CA CYS A 205 -22.74 -13.67 0.51
C CYS A 205 -22.72 -12.15 0.22
N GLN A 206 -23.57 -11.37 0.87
CA GLN A 206 -23.58 -9.91 0.73
C GLN A 206 -22.65 -9.27 1.78
N SER A 207 -21.94 -8.22 1.42
CA SER A 207 -21.19 -7.39 2.37
C SER A 207 -22.13 -6.78 3.42
N PHE A 208 -21.70 -6.72 4.69
CA PHE A 208 -22.48 -6.03 5.73
C PHE A 208 -22.40 -4.52 5.51
N GLN A 209 -23.52 -3.87 5.22
CA GLN A 209 -23.59 -2.43 4.97
C GLN A 209 -23.89 -1.67 6.25
N PHE A 210 -23.02 -0.72 6.58
CA PHE A 210 -23.19 0.16 7.73
C PHE A 210 -23.98 1.41 7.34
N GLU A 211 -25.03 1.75 8.10
CA GLU A 211 -25.88 2.91 7.82
C GLU A 211 -25.40 4.16 8.58
N THR A 212 -24.64 3.97 9.66
CA THR A 212 -24.17 5.06 10.53
C THR A 212 -22.74 4.82 11.02
N LYS A 213 -22.04 5.91 11.37
CA LYS A 213 -20.73 5.84 12.01
C LYS A 213 -20.74 5.02 13.30
N ASP A 214 -21.74 5.22 14.16
CA ASP A 214 -21.84 4.50 15.45
C ASP A 214 -21.91 2.97 15.26
N GLU A 215 -22.57 2.50 14.19
CA GLU A 215 -22.62 1.06 13.86
C GLU A 215 -21.26 0.55 13.38
N LEU A 216 -20.56 1.31 12.53
CA LEU A 216 -19.21 0.97 12.07
C LEU A 216 -18.22 0.97 13.24
N GLU A 217 -18.24 1.99 14.10
CA GLU A 217 -17.39 2.10 15.29
C GLU A 217 -17.63 0.91 16.24
N THR A 218 -18.89 0.51 16.46
CA THR A 218 -19.20 -0.70 17.25
C THR A 218 -18.62 -1.98 16.64
N ALA A 219 -18.63 -2.10 15.31
CA ALA A 219 -18.07 -3.26 14.63
C ALA A 219 -16.53 -3.26 14.65
N VAL A 220 -15.91 -2.09 14.50
CA VAL A 220 -14.45 -1.92 14.65
C VAL A 220 -14.01 -2.26 16.07
N ASP A 221 -14.68 -1.74 17.10
CA ASP A 221 -14.40 -2.05 18.51
C ASP A 221 -14.49 -3.56 18.78
N GLU A 222 -15.54 -4.22 18.28
CA GLU A 222 -15.69 -5.67 18.40
C GLU A 222 -14.59 -6.42 17.65
N TRP A 223 -14.21 -5.97 16.44
CA TRP A 223 -13.14 -6.60 15.67
C TRP A 223 -11.79 -6.55 16.39
N ILE A 224 -11.51 -5.43 17.06
CA ILE A 224 -10.28 -5.23 17.83
C ILE A 224 -10.27 -6.08 19.12
N ASP A 225 -11.40 -6.22 19.81
CA ASP A 225 -11.49 -6.99 21.08
C ASP A 225 -11.60 -8.51 20.83
N ASP A 226 -12.41 -8.92 19.84
CA ASP A 226 -12.71 -10.30 19.48
C ASP A 226 -13.08 -10.41 17.98
N SER A 227 -12.06 -10.54 17.13
CA SER A 227 -12.25 -10.64 15.69
C SER A 227 -13.05 -11.87 15.27
N ASP A 228 -13.00 -12.98 16.02
CA ASP A 228 -13.83 -14.17 15.74
C ASP A 228 -15.32 -13.83 15.91
N SER A 229 -15.67 -13.14 17.00
CA SER A 229 -17.04 -12.64 17.24
C SER A 229 -17.48 -11.63 16.18
N ALA A 230 -16.62 -10.66 15.83
CA ALA A 230 -16.92 -9.68 14.79
C ALA A 230 -17.17 -10.32 13.42
N ARG A 231 -16.38 -11.33 13.04
CA ARG A 231 -16.56 -12.09 11.79
C ARG A 231 -17.90 -12.82 11.73
N VAL A 232 -18.38 -13.36 12.85
CA VAL A 232 -19.71 -14.00 12.93
C VAL A 232 -20.80 -12.99 12.54
N GLN A 233 -20.69 -11.76 13.03
CA GLN A 233 -21.74 -10.75 12.91
C GLN A 233 -21.66 -9.93 11.61
N TYR A 234 -20.46 -9.47 11.26
CA TYR A 234 -20.22 -8.49 10.20
C TYR A 234 -19.47 -9.06 8.99
N GLY A 235 -18.94 -10.29 9.10
CA GLY A 235 -18.01 -10.86 8.11
C GLY A 235 -16.59 -10.31 8.25
N GLU A 236 -15.71 -10.72 7.36
CA GLU A 236 -14.33 -10.22 7.25
C GLU A 236 -14.29 -8.69 7.12
N ILE A 237 -13.39 -8.02 7.87
CA ILE A 237 -13.29 -6.56 7.89
C ILE A 237 -13.08 -5.94 6.51
N ASN A 238 -12.32 -6.59 5.62
CA ASN A 238 -12.07 -6.09 4.27
C ASN A 238 -13.29 -6.26 3.32
N THR A 239 -14.37 -6.92 3.76
CA THR A 239 -15.61 -7.08 2.97
C THR A 239 -16.73 -6.14 3.43
N TRP A 240 -16.49 -5.34 4.46
CA TRP A 240 -17.49 -4.42 5.01
C TRP A 240 -17.88 -3.33 4.00
N ASP A 241 -19.18 -3.11 3.82
CA ASP A 241 -19.68 -2.04 2.96
C ASP A 241 -19.84 -0.74 3.75
N THR A 242 -18.86 0.15 3.57
CA THR A 242 -18.76 1.47 4.20
C THR A 242 -19.29 2.61 3.33
N SER A 243 -19.94 2.31 2.19
CA SER A 243 -20.28 3.30 1.15
C SER A 243 -21.25 4.42 1.58
N LEU A 244 -21.99 4.22 2.66
CA LEU A 244 -22.91 5.20 3.24
C LEU A 244 -22.27 6.09 4.33
N ILE A 245 -21.05 5.78 4.75
CA ILE A 245 -20.38 6.46 5.86
C ILE A 245 -19.73 7.76 5.36
N THR A 246 -20.02 8.87 6.05
CA THR A 246 -19.48 10.20 5.69
C THR A 246 -18.46 10.74 6.70
N ASP A 247 -18.32 10.09 7.85
CA ASP A 247 -17.43 10.47 8.96
C ASP A 247 -16.73 9.19 9.45
N MET A 248 -15.41 9.13 9.26
CA MET A 248 -14.53 8.04 9.72
C MET A 248 -13.56 8.54 10.80
N SER A 249 -13.84 9.68 11.41
CA SER A 249 -12.94 10.27 12.39
C SER A 249 -12.79 9.38 13.62
N GLU A 250 -11.54 9.24 14.09
CA GLU A 250 -11.17 8.50 15.31
C GLU A 250 -11.44 6.97 15.29
N LEU A 251 -11.79 6.36 14.15
CA LEU A 251 -12.17 4.93 14.09
C LEU A 251 -11.11 3.95 14.66
N PHE A 252 -9.82 4.19 14.44
CA PHE A 252 -8.72 3.35 14.93
C PHE A 252 -7.82 4.09 15.92
N ASN A 253 -8.34 5.11 16.62
CA ASN A 253 -7.56 5.96 17.51
C ASN A 253 -7.03 5.19 18.75
N ASN A 254 -5.71 5.09 18.89
CA ASN A 254 -4.95 4.32 19.88
C ASN A 254 -4.90 2.81 19.65
N GLU A 255 -5.22 2.35 18.44
CA GLU A 255 -5.15 0.93 18.08
C GLU A 255 -3.75 0.52 17.60
N MET A 256 -2.80 0.54 18.54
CA MET A 256 -1.35 0.38 18.29
C MET A 256 -0.96 -0.87 17.47
N THR A 257 -1.74 -1.95 17.59
CA THR A 257 -1.46 -3.23 16.91
C THR A 257 -2.30 -3.47 15.67
N PHE A 258 -3.25 -2.58 15.37
CA PHE A 258 -4.12 -2.75 14.21
C PHE A 258 -3.33 -2.63 12.90
N ASN A 259 -3.46 -3.65 12.05
CA ASN A 259 -2.85 -3.69 10.72
C ASN A 259 -3.60 -4.66 9.80
N ASP A 260 -4.91 -4.84 9.99
CA ASP A 260 -5.71 -5.70 9.11
C ASP A 260 -6.09 -4.95 7.83
N ASP A 261 -6.26 -5.70 6.73
CA ASP A 261 -6.56 -5.15 5.41
C ASP A 261 -7.92 -4.44 5.38
N ILE A 262 -7.93 -3.18 4.94
CA ILE A 262 -9.12 -2.35 4.73
C ILE A 262 -9.09 -1.67 3.35
N SER A 263 -8.25 -2.17 2.43
CA SER A 263 -8.05 -1.59 1.10
C SER A 263 -9.34 -1.51 0.28
N ASN A 264 -10.26 -2.46 0.48
CA ASN A 264 -11.55 -2.53 -0.24
C ASN A 264 -12.66 -1.63 0.33
N TRP A 265 -12.41 -0.89 1.40
CA TRP A 265 -13.42 0.01 1.97
C TRP A 265 -13.78 1.12 0.98
N ASN A 266 -15.08 1.37 0.81
CA ASN A 266 -15.55 2.47 -0.03
C ASN A 266 -15.60 3.78 0.77
N VAL A 267 -14.57 4.60 0.62
CA VAL A 267 -14.45 5.89 1.31
C VAL A 267 -14.90 7.11 0.49
N SER A 268 -15.46 6.91 -0.72
CA SER A 268 -15.83 8.00 -1.66
C SER A 268 -16.85 9.01 -1.12
N SER A 269 -17.65 8.61 -0.11
CA SER A 269 -18.63 9.47 0.56
C SER A 269 -18.07 10.20 1.79
N VAL A 270 -16.84 9.89 2.22
CA VAL A 270 -16.26 10.37 3.48
C VAL A 270 -15.81 11.82 3.34
N THR A 271 -16.14 12.64 4.35
CA THR A 271 -15.83 14.08 4.39
C THR A 271 -14.92 14.46 5.55
N ASP A 272 -14.87 13.65 6.61
CA ASP A 272 -14.08 13.84 7.84
C ASP A 272 -13.31 12.55 8.17
N MET A 273 -11.98 12.61 8.07
CA MET A 273 -11.04 11.53 8.40
C MET A 273 -10.10 11.92 9.54
N LYS A 274 -10.44 12.96 10.33
CA LYS A 274 -9.53 13.42 11.38
C LYS A 274 -9.25 12.29 12.37
N HIS A 275 -8.00 12.18 12.76
CA HIS A 275 -7.53 11.26 13.78
C HIS A 275 -7.83 9.77 13.53
N MET A 276 -8.13 9.36 12.29
CA MET A 276 -8.57 7.98 12.00
C MET A 276 -7.55 6.93 12.44
N PHE A 277 -6.26 7.16 12.21
CA PHE A 277 -5.15 6.27 12.54
C PHE A 277 -4.17 6.92 13.53
N VAL A 278 -4.70 7.60 14.56
CA VAL A 278 -3.84 8.17 15.60
C VAL A 278 -3.26 7.05 16.46
N ASN A 279 -1.95 7.06 16.67
CA ASN A 279 -1.24 6.12 17.55
C ASN A 279 -1.55 4.65 17.18
N THR A 280 -1.56 4.36 15.88
CA THR A 280 -1.66 3.02 15.28
C THR A 280 -0.28 2.57 14.80
N ASP A 281 0.65 2.36 15.74
CA ASP A 281 2.08 2.15 15.49
C ASP A 281 2.37 1.09 14.41
N SER A 282 1.57 0.02 14.35
CA SER A 282 1.77 -1.12 13.43
C SER A 282 1.11 -0.95 12.06
N PHE A 283 0.25 0.06 11.89
CA PHE A 283 -0.58 0.20 10.69
C PHE A 283 0.27 0.61 9.48
N ASN A 284 0.21 -0.20 8.41
CA ASN A 284 0.93 0.03 7.16
C ASN A 284 0.25 -0.68 5.98
N GLN A 285 -1.09 -0.71 5.94
CA GLN A 285 -1.86 -1.33 4.86
C GLN A 285 -2.00 -0.41 3.65
N ASP A 286 -2.08 -1.01 2.46
CA ASP A 286 -2.22 -0.28 1.20
C ASP A 286 -3.58 0.44 1.12
N LEU A 287 -3.55 1.75 0.90
CA LEU A 287 -4.71 2.63 0.78
C LEU A 287 -4.75 3.37 -0.57
N SER A 288 -3.95 2.93 -1.55
CA SER A 288 -3.80 3.62 -2.84
C SER A 288 -5.12 3.71 -3.63
N ASP A 289 -6.00 2.70 -3.49
CA ASP A 289 -7.30 2.64 -4.18
C ASP A 289 -8.41 3.49 -3.51
N TRP A 290 -8.13 4.16 -2.39
CA TRP A 290 -9.11 4.97 -1.68
C TRP A 290 -9.45 6.27 -2.43
N ASP A 291 -10.73 6.47 -2.75
CA ASP A 291 -11.24 7.73 -3.29
C ASP A 291 -11.47 8.75 -2.16
N VAL A 292 -10.47 9.57 -1.88
CA VAL A 292 -10.51 10.63 -0.85
C VAL A 292 -10.97 12.00 -1.37
N SER A 293 -11.46 12.09 -2.62
CA SER A 293 -11.79 13.37 -3.28
C SER A 293 -12.88 14.21 -2.58
N SER A 294 -13.70 13.56 -1.73
CA SER A 294 -14.75 14.19 -0.92
C SER A 294 -14.26 14.68 0.45
N VAL A 295 -13.04 14.32 0.88
CA VAL A 295 -12.54 14.60 2.23
C VAL A 295 -12.15 16.08 2.35
N THR A 296 -12.57 16.71 3.45
CA THR A 296 -12.29 18.13 3.72
C THR A 296 -11.40 18.36 4.94
N ASP A 297 -11.29 17.35 5.82
CA ASP A 297 -10.58 17.39 7.10
C ASP A 297 -9.77 16.10 7.31
N MET A 298 -8.44 16.22 7.27
CA MET A 298 -7.47 15.13 7.46
C MET A 298 -6.58 15.35 8.71
N ARG A 299 -7.06 16.17 9.66
CA ARG A 299 -6.29 16.52 10.87
C ARG A 299 -5.79 15.28 11.59
N GLY A 300 -4.47 15.19 11.77
CA GLY A 300 -3.82 14.11 12.50
C GLY A 300 -4.21 12.71 12.04
N MET A 301 -4.57 12.51 10.76
CA MET A 301 -5.04 11.22 10.26
C MET A 301 -4.04 10.08 10.57
N PHE A 302 -2.74 10.34 10.45
CA PHE A 302 -1.64 9.41 10.73
C PHE A 302 -0.72 9.90 11.87
N TYR A 303 -1.23 10.72 12.80
CA TYR A 303 -0.41 11.20 13.92
C TYR A 303 0.02 10.02 14.80
N LEU A 304 1.33 9.81 15.00
CA LEU A 304 1.93 8.66 15.69
C LEU A 304 1.73 7.30 14.98
N ALA A 305 1.44 7.27 13.68
CA ALA A 305 1.44 6.02 12.90
C ALA A 305 2.87 5.66 12.48
N GLU A 306 3.69 5.21 13.44
CA GLU A 306 5.15 5.06 13.26
C GLU A 306 5.58 4.19 12.06
N SER A 307 4.84 3.13 11.74
CA SER A 307 5.16 2.20 10.64
C SER A 307 4.58 2.62 9.28
N PHE A 308 3.68 3.61 9.24
CA PHE A 308 2.96 3.95 8.01
C PHE A 308 3.90 4.54 6.96
N ASN A 309 3.99 3.90 5.80
CA ASN A 309 4.83 4.31 4.68
C ASN A 309 4.29 3.79 3.34
N GLN A 310 2.97 3.74 3.17
CA GLN A 310 2.33 3.32 1.92
C GLN A 310 2.15 4.47 0.95
N ASP A 311 2.23 4.15 -0.35
CA ASP A 311 2.08 5.12 -1.42
C ASP A 311 0.65 5.65 -1.48
N ILE A 312 0.52 6.96 -1.34
CA ILE A 312 -0.74 7.73 -1.38
C ILE A 312 -0.62 8.90 -2.37
N SER A 313 0.33 8.82 -3.31
CA SER A 313 0.60 9.88 -4.29
C SER A 313 -0.58 10.13 -5.23
N ASP A 314 -1.42 9.12 -5.47
CA ASP A 314 -2.60 9.18 -6.35
C ASP A 314 -3.86 9.76 -5.67
N TRP A 315 -3.81 10.09 -4.38
CA TRP A 315 -4.94 10.67 -3.67
C TRP A 315 -5.31 12.08 -4.18
N ASP A 316 -6.57 12.28 -4.54
CA ASP A 316 -7.13 13.60 -4.83
C ASP A 316 -7.45 14.34 -3.52
N VAL A 317 -6.52 15.18 -3.07
CA VAL A 317 -6.65 16.00 -1.86
C VAL A 317 -7.15 17.42 -2.13
N SER A 318 -7.62 17.74 -3.35
CA SER A 318 -7.99 19.11 -3.77
C SER A 318 -9.13 19.74 -2.95
N SER A 319 -9.95 18.91 -2.30
CA SER A 319 -11.04 19.33 -1.40
C SER A 319 -10.60 19.56 0.05
N VAL A 320 -9.38 19.15 0.43
CA VAL A 320 -8.90 19.19 1.82
C VAL A 320 -8.57 20.64 2.20
N THR A 321 -9.08 21.07 3.35
CA THR A 321 -8.85 22.43 3.88
C THR A 321 -7.98 22.47 5.12
N ASN A 322 -7.80 21.31 5.79
CA ASN A 322 -7.06 21.18 7.03
C ASN A 322 -6.22 19.90 7.06
N MET A 323 -4.90 20.07 7.15
CA MET A 323 -3.88 19.00 7.24
C MET A 323 -3.05 19.11 8.53
N LEU A 324 -3.54 19.83 9.55
CA LEU A 324 -2.85 19.99 10.84
C LEU A 324 -2.42 18.62 11.37
N ALA A 325 -1.12 18.48 11.65
CA ALA A 325 -0.50 17.30 12.23
C ALA A 325 -0.73 15.97 11.48
N MET A 326 -1.09 15.99 10.19
CA MET A 326 -1.49 14.79 9.44
C MET A 326 -0.51 13.62 9.57
N PHE A 327 0.80 13.87 9.45
CA PHE A 327 1.87 12.87 9.57
C PHE A 327 2.75 13.08 10.79
N ARG A 328 2.31 13.85 11.79
CA ARG A 328 3.14 14.13 12.97
C ARG A 328 3.65 12.82 13.59
N GLU A 329 4.94 12.74 13.89
CA GLU A 329 5.59 11.56 14.51
C GLU A 329 5.39 10.24 13.72
N ALA A 330 5.04 10.29 12.42
CA ALA A 330 4.98 9.12 11.52
C ALA A 330 6.39 8.78 10.98
N VAL A 331 7.28 8.36 11.87
CA VAL A 331 8.75 8.31 11.65
C VAL A 331 9.22 7.60 10.38
N SER A 332 8.48 6.61 9.87
CA SER A 332 8.84 5.84 8.67
C SER A 332 8.38 6.46 7.35
N PHE A 333 7.51 7.47 7.40
CA PHE A 333 6.83 8.00 6.22
C PHE A 333 7.80 8.77 5.30
N ASN A 334 7.90 8.34 4.04
CA ASN A 334 8.77 8.96 3.03
C ASN A 334 8.29 8.66 1.59
N GLN A 335 7.00 8.88 1.32
CA GLN A 335 6.37 8.62 0.02
C GLN A 335 6.15 9.91 -0.79
N PRO A 336 6.22 9.85 -2.13
CA PRO A 336 6.14 11.05 -2.97
C PRO A 336 4.77 11.73 -2.85
N LEU A 337 4.76 13.05 -2.71
CA LEU A 337 3.53 13.86 -2.55
C LEU A 337 3.44 15.04 -3.54
N SER A 338 4.35 15.15 -4.50
CA SER A 338 4.40 16.29 -5.44
C SER A 338 3.14 16.41 -6.31
N GLY A 339 2.41 15.32 -6.53
CA GLY A 339 1.15 15.32 -7.29
C GLY A 339 -0.08 15.85 -6.53
N TRP A 340 0.03 16.15 -5.24
CA TRP A 340 -1.09 16.62 -4.43
C TRP A 340 -1.46 18.08 -4.73
N ASP A 341 -2.74 18.32 -5.04
CA ASP A 341 -3.30 19.67 -5.11
C ASP A 341 -3.67 20.17 -3.69
N VAL A 342 -2.76 20.93 -3.08
CA VAL A 342 -2.94 21.52 -1.74
C VAL A 342 -3.46 22.96 -1.76
N SER A 343 -3.90 23.48 -2.91
CA SER A 343 -4.29 24.89 -3.09
C SER A 343 -5.47 25.34 -2.21
N SER A 344 -6.27 24.40 -1.71
CA SER A 344 -7.40 24.63 -0.78
C SER A 344 -7.02 24.60 0.71
N VAL A 345 -5.79 24.17 1.05
CA VAL A 345 -5.36 23.97 2.43
C VAL A 345 -5.07 25.31 3.10
N THR A 346 -5.54 25.47 4.35
CA THR A 346 -5.36 26.72 5.12
C THR A 346 -4.48 26.55 6.37
N ASP A 347 -4.29 25.32 6.84
CA ASP A 347 -3.54 24.96 8.04
C ASP A 347 -2.70 23.70 7.77
N MET A 348 -1.37 23.89 7.77
CA MET A 348 -0.36 22.83 7.63
C MET A 348 0.52 22.74 8.90
N SER A 349 0.06 23.31 10.01
CA SER A 349 0.85 23.30 11.24
C SER A 349 1.13 21.87 11.70
N PHE A 350 2.35 21.62 12.16
CA PHE A 350 2.82 20.30 12.60
C PHE A 350 2.74 19.15 11.56
N MET A 351 2.46 19.43 10.27
CA MET A 351 2.16 18.38 9.28
C MET A 351 3.21 17.26 9.24
N PHE A 352 4.50 17.59 9.25
CA PHE A 352 5.64 16.66 9.27
C PHE A 352 6.52 16.81 10.53
N TYR A 353 5.94 17.26 11.65
CA TYR A 353 6.67 17.37 12.90
C TYR A 353 7.19 15.99 13.34
N ASP A 354 8.50 15.85 13.52
CA ASP A 354 9.19 14.62 13.97
C ASP A 354 9.03 13.43 12.99
N VAL A 355 8.99 13.72 11.68
CA VAL A 355 8.98 12.72 10.60
C VAL A 355 10.40 12.50 10.09
N GLU A 356 11.21 11.77 10.86
CA GLU A 356 12.66 11.64 10.67
C GLU A 356 13.08 11.25 9.23
N SER A 357 12.29 10.40 8.57
CA SER A 357 12.62 9.85 7.25
C SER A 357 12.20 10.71 6.05
N PHE A 358 11.36 11.74 6.25
CA PHE A 358 10.74 12.44 5.12
C PHE A 358 11.73 13.38 4.41
N ASN A 359 11.93 13.14 3.10
CA ASN A 359 12.77 13.96 2.24
C ASN A 359 12.26 13.98 0.78
N GLN A 360 10.94 13.92 0.58
CA GLN A 360 10.36 13.95 -0.76
C GLN A 360 10.16 15.39 -1.24
N ASP A 361 10.25 15.58 -2.55
CA ASP A 361 10.03 16.86 -3.20
C ASP A 361 8.56 17.30 -3.07
N ILE A 362 8.39 18.54 -2.59
CA ILE A 362 7.11 19.23 -2.39
C ILE A 362 7.19 20.67 -2.91
N SER A 363 8.18 20.99 -3.77
CA SER A 363 8.38 22.31 -4.37
C SER A 363 7.18 22.78 -5.19
N ASP A 364 6.51 21.87 -5.90
CA ASP A 364 5.36 22.13 -6.76
C ASP A 364 4.04 22.49 -6.03
N TRP A 365 4.01 22.44 -4.70
CA TRP A 365 2.80 22.72 -3.93
C TRP A 365 2.37 24.20 -3.99
N ASP A 366 1.12 24.45 -4.40
CA ASP A 366 0.48 25.76 -4.24
C ASP A 366 0.05 25.99 -2.79
N VAL A 367 0.93 26.62 -2.00
CA VAL A 367 0.68 26.96 -0.59
C VAL A 367 0.09 28.37 -0.39
N SER A 368 -0.34 29.04 -1.47
CA SER A 368 -0.77 30.45 -1.41
C SER A 368 -2.00 30.70 -0.50
N SER A 369 -2.79 29.67 -0.21
CA SER A 369 -3.93 29.72 0.72
C SER A 369 -3.58 29.46 2.19
N VAL A 370 -2.37 28.98 2.48
CA VAL A 370 -1.96 28.55 3.82
C VAL A 370 -1.73 29.76 4.73
N THR A 371 -2.22 29.68 5.98
CA THR A 371 -2.10 30.76 6.96
C THR A 371 -1.27 30.39 8.20
N ASP A 372 -1.11 29.10 8.50
CA ASP A 372 -0.31 28.58 9.63
C ASP A 372 0.58 27.42 9.17
N MET A 373 1.90 27.60 9.31
CA MET A 373 2.97 26.63 9.02
C MET A 373 3.85 26.36 10.25
N ARG A 374 3.39 26.73 11.46
CA ARG A 374 4.17 26.53 12.67
C ARG A 374 4.56 25.07 12.81
N TYR A 375 5.82 24.82 13.16
CA TYR A 375 6.35 23.48 13.38
C TYR A 375 6.23 22.47 12.21
N MET A 376 5.89 22.92 10.99
CA MET A 376 5.55 22.02 9.87
C MET A 376 6.65 20.98 9.56
N LEU A 377 7.92 21.39 9.56
CA LEU A 377 9.10 20.56 9.25
C LEU A 377 10.07 20.47 10.46
N THR A 378 9.56 20.62 11.68
CA THR A 378 10.42 20.52 12.87
C THR A 378 10.86 19.09 13.11
N SER A 379 12.13 18.85 13.42
CA SER A 379 12.70 17.51 13.65
C SER A 379 12.53 16.55 12.46
N THR A 380 12.36 17.09 11.26
CA THR A 380 12.37 16.32 10.00
C THR A 380 13.84 16.20 9.55
N ASP A 381 14.62 15.39 10.27
CA ASP A 381 16.09 15.35 10.15
C ASP A 381 16.56 15.19 8.70
N SER A 382 15.91 14.33 7.91
CA SER A 382 16.33 14.06 6.52
C SER A 382 15.94 15.14 5.51
N PHE A 383 15.13 16.13 5.87
CA PHE A 383 14.55 17.08 4.90
C PHE A 383 15.59 18.07 4.37
N ASN A 384 15.85 18.00 3.06
CA ASN A 384 16.78 18.86 2.34
C ASN A 384 16.31 19.19 0.91
N GLN A 385 15.04 19.57 0.77
CA GLN A 385 14.47 19.97 -0.52
C GLN A 385 14.42 21.50 -0.64
N ASP A 386 14.54 22.00 -1.87
CA ASP A 386 14.29 23.41 -2.19
C ASP A 386 12.78 23.62 -2.29
N ILE A 387 12.26 24.58 -1.53
CA ILE A 387 10.85 24.98 -1.51
C ILE A 387 10.72 26.51 -1.66
N SER A 388 11.75 27.15 -2.23
CA SER A 388 11.83 28.59 -2.36
C SER A 388 10.75 29.17 -3.29
N ASP A 389 10.16 28.37 -4.17
CA ASP A 389 9.08 28.78 -5.07
C ASP A 389 7.71 28.96 -4.40
N TRP A 390 7.56 28.56 -3.13
CA TRP A 390 6.31 28.70 -2.40
C TRP A 390 5.90 30.17 -2.19
N ASP A 391 4.67 30.51 -2.58
CA ASP A 391 4.05 31.80 -2.21
C ASP A 391 3.59 31.77 -0.75
N VAL A 392 4.48 32.23 0.13
CA VAL A 392 4.20 32.32 1.57
C VAL A 392 3.55 33.63 2.00
N SER A 393 3.07 34.49 1.09
CA SER A 393 2.63 35.86 1.42
C SER A 393 1.41 35.93 2.36
N ASN A 394 0.59 34.87 2.42
CA ASN A 394 -0.58 34.78 3.33
C ASN A 394 -0.30 34.08 4.66
N VAL A 395 0.90 33.51 4.84
CA VAL A 395 1.27 32.80 6.07
C VAL A 395 1.51 33.80 7.19
N THR A 396 0.88 33.57 8.34
CA THR A 396 0.93 34.47 9.51
C THR A 396 1.68 33.88 10.71
N ASP A 397 2.04 32.59 10.66
CA ASP A 397 2.86 31.95 11.68
C ASP A 397 3.75 30.86 11.04
N MET A 398 5.06 31.14 10.94
CA MET A 398 6.10 30.17 10.53
C MET A 398 6.98 29.76 11.71
N SER A 399 6.52 29.99 12.94
CA SER A 399 7.35 29.76 14.13
C SER A 399 7.83 28.31 14.17
N TYR A 400 9.15 28.15 14.31
CA TYR A 400 9.81 26.85 14.43
C TYR A 400 9.70 25.93 13.21
N MET A 401 9.13 26.37 12.08
CA MET A 401 8.96 25.55 10.86
C MET A 401 10.17 24.63 10.55
N PHE A 402 11.39 25.15 10.52
CA PHE A 402 12.64 24.45 10.19
C PHE A 402 13.57 24.14 11.39
N HIS A 403 13.04 24.03 12.61
CA HIS A 403 13.88 23.69 13.76
C HIS A 403 14.33 22.23 13.66
N TYR A 404 15.63 21.95 13.78
CA TYR A 404 16.20 20.59 13.73
C TYR A 404 15.97 19.87 12.38
N THR A 405 16.24 20.55 11.27
CA THR A 405 16.30 19.97 9.91
C THR A 405 17.74 19.92 9.40
N ASP A 406 18.10 18.99 8.51
CA ASP A 406 19.41 18.96 7.81
C ASP A 406 19.44 19.78 6.50
N LEU A 407 18.60 20.82 6.36
CA LEU A 407 18.66 21.76 5.24
C LEU A 407 20.09 22.25 4.98
N SER A 408 20.55 22.13 3.74
CA SER A 408 21.82 22.67 3.25
C SER A 408 21.86 24.18 3.36
N ASP A 409 23.06 24.76 3.33
CA ASP A 409 23.21 26.21 3.35
C ASP A 409 22.63 26.83 2.05
N ASP A 410 22.70 26.13 0.92
CA ASP A 410 22.09 26.52 -0.35
C ASP A 410 20.57 26.60 -0.26
N ASN A 411 19.91 25.54 0.25
CA ASN A 411 18.46 25.52 0.43
C ASN A 411 18.01 26.57 1.45
N LYS A 412 18.76 26.74 2.55
CA LYS A 412 18.50 27.84 3.50
C LYS A 412 18.59 29.20 2.82
N CYS A 413 19.54 29.41 1.91
CA CYS A 413 19.66 30.67 1.20
C CYS A 413 18.53 30.90 0.21
N ALA A 414 18.19 29.90 -0.62
CA ALA A 414 17.08 29.98 -1.57
C ALA A 414 15.76 30.31 -0.84
N ILE A 415 15.45 29.56 0.22
CA ILE A 415 14.27 29.80 1.07
C ILE A 415 14.32 31.19 1.70
N HIS A 416 15.46 31.61 2.25
CA HIS A 416 15.59 32.94 2.85
C HIS A 416 15.33 34.06 1.82
N THR A 417 15.87 33.91 0.61
CA THR A 417 15.73 34.91 -0.46
C THR A 417 14.27 35.11 -0.85
N SER A 418 13.50 34.03 -0.92
CA SER A 418 12.07 34.10 -1.24
C SER A 418 11.21 34.54 -0.03
N PHE A 419 11.37 33.88 1.12
CA PHE A 419 10.42 34.00 2.23
C PHE A 419 10.66 35.25 3.10
N SER A 420 11.86 35.84 3.06
CA SER A 420 12.21 36.99 3.93
C SER A 420 11.41 38.27 3.68
N SER A 421 10.64 38.32 2.59
CA SER A 421 9.70 39.40 2.30
C SER A 421 8.42 39.34 3.15
N ASN A 422 8.10 38.19 3.74
CA ASN A 422 6.98 38.02 4.67
C ASN A 422 7.34 38.59 6.06
N ASP A 423 6.48 39.47 6.60
CA ASP A 423 6.66 40.12 7.91
C ASP A 423 6.74 39.13 9.10
N ASP A 424 6.20 37.92 8.96
CA ASP A 424 6.17 36.85 9.96
C ASP A 424 7.31 35.83 9.79
N TRP A 425 8.27 36.05 8.87
CA TRP A 425 9.48 35.24 8.70
C TRP A 425 10.41 35.30 9.93
N PRO A 426 10.63 34.21 10.69
CA PRO A 426 11.30 34.27 11.99
C PRO A 426 12.81 33.97 11.93
N TYR A 427 13.37 33.65 10.76
CA TYR A 427 14.74 33.15 10.63
C TYR A 427 15.71 34.22 10.10
N ASP A 428 16.81 34.43 10.83
CA ASP A 428 17.93 35.26 10.37
C ASP A 428 18.94 34.36 9.61
N TRP A 429 18.64 34.12 8.34
CA TRP A 429 19.41 33.24 7.47
C TRP A 429 20.28 33.97 6.44
N GLU A 430 20.38 35.30 6.51
CA GLU A 430 21.23 36.12 5.65
C GLU A 430 22.70 35.64 5.68
N GLY A 431 23.15 35.11 6.82
CA GLY A 431 24.49 34.55 6.97
C GLY A 431 24.74 33.24 6.20
N TYR A 432 23.69 32.46 5.88
CA TYR A 432 23.82 31.24 5.07
C TYR A 432 23.92 31.56 3.58
N CYS A 433 23.34 32.69 3.15
CA CYS A 433 23.56 33.24 1.80
C CYS A 433 24.97 33.79 1.57
N SER A 434 25.87 33.66 2.55
CA SER A 434 27.23 34.18 2.48
C SER A 434 28.32 33.11 2.48
N SER A 435 27.98 31.82 2.39
CA SER A 435 28.96 30.77 2.10
C SER A 435 29.28 30.71 0.61
N SER A 436 30.14 31.64 0.19
CA SER A 436 31.06 31.51 -0.95
C SER A 436 30.47 31.21 -2.33
N SER A 437 29.41 31.89 -2.78
CA SER A 437 29.30 32.11 -4.22
C SER A 437 30.45 33.05 -4.62
N PHE A 438 31.29 32.61 -5.55
CA PHE A 438 32.27 33.49 -6.15
C PHE A 438 31.52 34.60 -6.89
N GLN A 439 31.60 35.83 -6.36
CA GLN A 439 31.05 37.04 -6.98
C GLN A 439 32.19 37.88 -7.55
N PRO A 440 32.55 37.74 -8.84
CA PRO A 440 33.57 38.59 -9.45
C PRO A 440 33.10 40.05 -9.50
N GLU A 441 33.92 40.97 -9.02
CA GLU A 441 33.65 42.42 -9.11
C GLU A 441 34.04 42.98 -10.49
N THR A 442 34.86 42.25 -11.24
CA THR A 442 35.40 42.68 -12.53
C THR A 442 35.42 41.53 -13.54
N LYS A 443 35.36 41.89 -14.82
CA LYS A 443 35.54 40.94 -15.92
C LYS A 443 36.83 40.12 -15.79
N ASP A 444 37.95 40.75 -15.46
CA ASP A 444 39.24 40.06 -15.32
C ASP A 444 39.20 38.97 -14.22
N GLU A 445 38.42 39.17 -13.17
CA GLU A 445 38.21 38.16 -12.11
C GLU A 445 37.36 37.00 -12.61
N LEU A 446 36.25 37.28 -13.31
CA LEU A 446 35.41 36.25 -13.92
C LEU A 446 36.21 35.44 -14.95
N GLU A 447 36.96 36.09 -15.83
CA GLU A 447 37.81 35.45 -16.85
C GLU A 447 38.88 34.55 -16.20
N THR A 448 39.48 34.98 -15.09
CA THR A 448 40.44 34.14 -14.34
C THR A 448 39.81 32.87 -13.80
N ALA A 449 38.58 32.96 -13.27
CA ALA A 449 37.87 31.80 -12.74
C ALA A 449 37.41 30.85 -13.86
N VAL A 450 36.90 31.40 -14.97
CA VAL A 450 36.55 30.64 -16.17
C VAL A 450 37.76 29.91 -16.74
N ASP A 451 38.90 30.59 -16.91
CA ASP A 451 40.15 30.00 -17.39
C ASP A 451 40.61 28.83 -16.49
N GLU A 452 40.51 29.00 -15.17
CA GLU A 452 40.85 27.93 -14.21
C GLU A 452 39.86 26.75 -14.33
N TRP A 453 38.57 27.01 -14.52
CA TRP A 453 37.56 25.97 -14.67
C TRP A 453 37.76 25.15 -15.95
N ILE A 454 38.10 25.82 -17.05
CA ILE A 454 38.42 25.17 -18.32
C ILE A 454 39.70 24.32 -18.21
N GLU A 455 40.73 24.80 -17.50
CA GLU A 455 41.99 24.07 -17.33
C GLU A 455 41.84 22.88 -16.37
N ASP A 456 41.15 23.08 -15.24
CA ASP A 456 40.95 22.10 -14.17
C ASP A 456 39.70 22.44 -13.33
N SER A 457 38.55 21.88 -13.73
CA SER A 457 37.26 22.11 -13.06
C SER A 457 37.26 21.70 -11.59
N ASP A 458 38.04 20.68 -11.18
CA ASP A 458 38.12 20.27 -9.77
C ASP A 458 38.85 21.33 -8.93
N SER A 459 39.90 21.95 -9.49
CA SER A 459 40.61 23.08 -8.86
C SER A 459 39.71 24.32 -8.75
N ALA A 460 39.02 24.67 -9.83
CA ALA A 460 38.11 25.80 -9.85
C ALA A 460 36.94 25.61 -8.87
N ASN A 461 36.31 24.43 -8.85
CA ASN A 461 35.24 24.12 -7.90
C ASN A 461 35.71 24.23 -6.44
N SER A 462 36.95 23.86 -6.14
CA SER A 462 37.53 24.02 -4.80
C SER A 462 37.82 25.48 -4.43
N THR A 463 37.94 26.38 -5.40
CA THR A 463 38.37 27.78 -5.19
C THR A 463 37.20 28.75 -5.26
N TYR A 464 36.29 28.54 -6.23
CA TYR A 464 35.21 29.46 -6.60
C TYR A 464 33.80 28.86 -6.41
N GLY A 465 33.69 27.58 -6.04
CA GLY A 465 32.42 26.85 -6.12
C GLY A 465 32.16 26.36 -7.55
N THR A 466 31.10 25.57 -7.75
CA THR A 466 30.73 25.08 -9.07
C THR A 466 30.28 26.23 -9.97
N ILE A 467 30.51 26.11 -11.28
CA ILE A 467 30.38 27.23 -12.21
C ILE A 467 28.94 27.80 -12.27
N ASP A 468 27.94 26.96 -12.07
CA ASP A 468 26.52 27.28 -11.95
C ASP A 468 26.20 28.19 -10.74
N THR A 469 27.01 28.13 -9.67
CA THR A 469 26.80 28.88 -8.43
C THR A 469 27.43 30.28 -8.42
N TRP A 470 28.09 30.70 -9.50
CA TRP A 470 28.81 31.97 -9.54
C TRP A 470 27.84 33.17 -9.70
N ASP A 471 27.92 34.11 -8.76
CA ASP A 471 27.10 35.33 -8.81
C ASP A 471 27.72 36.34 -9.79
N THR A 472 27.20 36.38 -11.01
CA THR A 472 27.69 37.27 -12.07
C THR A 472 26.97 38.63 -12.13
N SER A 473 26.13 38.96 -11.15
CA SER A 473 25.25 40.16 -11.14
C SER A 473 25.99 41.50 -11.23
N LEU A 474 27.28 41.54 -10.87
CA LEU A 474 28.12 42.76 -10.97
C LEU A 474 28.79 42.95 -12.33
N ILE A 475 28.74 41.94 -13.20
CA ILE A 475 29.48 41.92 -14.47
C ILE A 475 28.68 42.63 -15.56
N THR A 476 29.36 43.52 -16.29
CA THR A 476 28.74 44.33 -17.37
C THR A 476 29.31 44.02 -18.75
N ASP A 477 30.39 43.23 -18.84
CA ASP A 477 31.08 42.82 -20.07
C ASP A 477 31.52 41.36 -19.92
N MET A 478 30.94 40.48 -20.74
CA MET A 478 31.25 39.06 -20.86
C MET A 478 31.85 38.73 -22.24
N SER A 479 32.30 39.73 -22.99
CA SER A 479 32.88 39.51 -24.31
C SER A 479 34.12 38.61 -24.25
N TYR A 480 34.26 37.68 -25.20
CA TYR A 480 35.38 36.73 -25.32
C TYR A 480 35.55 35.71 -24.18
N LEU A 481 34.59 35.56 -23.26
CA LEU A 481 34.78 34.76 -22.04
C LEU A 481 35.11 33.27 -22.29
N PHE A 482 34.55 32.66 -23.35
CA PHE A 482 34.79 31.27 -23.76
C PHE A 482 35.37 31.19 -25.19
N TYR A 483 36.29 32.09 -25.53
CA TYR A 483 36.80 32.29 -26.90
C TYR A 483 37.80 31.20 -27.36
N ASN A 484 37.38 30.37 -28.32
CA ASN A 484 38.00 29.11 -28.81
C ASN A 484 38.09 28.01 -27.76
N GLU A 485 37.07 27.88 -26.93
CA GLU A 485 36.97 26.80 -25.95
C GLU A 485 36.17 25.63 -26.52
N ASP A 486 36.79 24.89 -27.45
CA ASP A 486 36.17 23.84 -28.28
C ASP A 486 35.36 22.81 -27.46
N THR A 487 35.75 22.56 -26.21
CA THR A 487 35.17 21.51 -25.34
C THR A 487 34.26 22.04 -24.23
N PHE A 488 34.06 23.36 -24.13
CA PHE A 488 33.23 23.93 -23.07
C PHE A 488 31.74 23.63 -23.31
N ASP A 489 31.08 23.07 -22.29
CA ASP A 489 29.64 22.79 -22.25
C ASP A 489 29.14 22.76 -20.78
N GLY A 490 29.73 23.61 -19.91
CA GLY A 490 29.35 23.70 -18.50
C GLY A 490 28.05 24.48 -18.32
N ASP A 491 27.20 24.03 -17.38
CA ASP A 491 25.92 24.68 -17.09
C ASP A 491 26.13 26.07 -16.47
N ILE A 492 25.52 27.06 -17.12
CA ILE A 492 25.56 28.48 -16.74
C ILE A 492 24.16 29.11 -16.85
N SER A 493 23.11 28.27 -16.85
CA SER A 493 21.73 28.71 -16.98
C SER A 493 21.33 29.69 -15.86
N ASP A 494 21.85 29.49 -14.64
CA ASP A 494 21.56 30.30 -13.45
C ASP A 494 22.36 31.61 -13.34
N TRP A 495 23.23 31.95 -14.30
CA TRP A 495 24.01 33.18 -14.24
C TRP A 495 23.13 34.44 -14.37
N ASP A 496 23.24 35.38 -13.42
CA ASP A 496 22.61 36.70 -13.53
C ASP A 496 23.32 37.59 -14.56
N VAL A 497 22.77 37.62 -15.77
CA VAL A 497 23.25 38.47 -16.88
C VAL A 497 22.51 39.80 -17.03
N SER A 498 21.61 40.16 -16.09
CA SER A 498 20.72 41.34 -16.20
C SER A 498 21.47 42.68 -16.32
N SER A 499 22.70 42.73 -15.81
CA SER A 499 23.60 43.89 -15.87
C SER A 499 24.53 43.92 -17.09
N VAL A 500 24.59 42.85 -17.88
CA VAL A 500 25.55 42.69 -18.98
C VAL A 500 25.16 43.59 -20.17
N THR A 501 26.15 44.27 -20.74
CA THR A 501 25.97 45.18 -21.89
C THR A 501 26.73 44.74 -23.14
N ASP A 502 27.73 43.87 -23.00
CA ASP A 502 28.60 43.37 -24.07
C ASP A 502 28.84 41.86 -23.91
N MET A 503 28.38 41.07 -24.87
CA MET A 503 28.58 39.62 -24.99
C MET A 503 29.30 39.27 -26.31
N HIS A 504 30.04 40.22 -26.88
CA HIS A 504 30.71 40.05 -28.17
C HIS A 504 31.62 38.82 -28.16
N ALA A 505 31.43 37.90 -29.10
CA ALA A 505 32.26 36.71 -29.28
C ALA A 505 32.42 35.84 -28.00
N MET A 506 31.44 35.84 -27.09
CA MET A 506 31.50 35.10 -25.83
C MET A 506 31.77 33.61 -26.03
N PHE A 507 31.09 32.93 -26.98
CA PHE A 507 31.25 31.51 -27.32
C PHE A 507 31.84 31.29 -28.73
N TYR A 508 32.71 32.19 -29.18
CA TYR A 508 33.32 32.08 -30.50
C TYR A 508 34.17 30.80 -30.60
N GLU A 509 33.87 29.93 -31.57
CA GLU A 509 34.47 28.62 -31.81
C GLU A 509 34.38 27.67 -30.59
N ALA A 510 33.41 27.86 -29.69
CA ALA A 510 33.10 26.89 -28.64
C ALA A 510 32.27 25.73 -29.22
N GLU A 511 32.92 24.84 -29.97
CA GLU A 511 32.24 23.82 -30.81
C GLU A 511 31.24 22.94 -30.03
N SER A 512 31.53 22.61 -28.77
CA SER A 512 30.72 21.70 -27.96
C SER A 512 29.53 22.32 -27.22
N PHE A 513 29.47 23.65 -27.11
CA PHE A 513 28.53 24.34 -26.22
C PHE A 513 27.07 24.21 -26.67
N ASN A 514 26.20 23.72 -25.79
CA ASN A 514 24.77 23.55 -26.06
C ASN A 514 23.88 23.65 -24.79
N GLN A 515 24.25 24.48 -23.82
CA GLN A 515 23.46 24.68 -22.59
C GLN A 515 22.26 25.61 -22.81
N GLY A 516 21.15 25.34 -22.11
CA GLY A 516 19.93 26.15 -22.18
C GLY A 516 20.12 27.53 -21.55
N LEU A 517 19.69 28.58 -22.25
CA LEU A 517 19.89 29.98 -21.82
C LEU A 517 18.59 30.80 -21.88
N SER A 518 17.42 30.15 -21.95
CA SER A 518 16.13 30.82 -22.13
C SER A 518 15.82 31.84 -21.03
N ASP A 519 16.28 31.57 -19.81
CA ASP A 519 15.92 32.34 -18.61
C ASP A 519 16.79 33.58 -18.39
N TRP A 520 17.81 33.78 -19.23
CA TRP A 520 18.70 34.93 -19.16
C TRP A 520 18.00 36.26 -19.51
N ASP A 521 18.04 37.23 -18.60
CA ASP A 521 17.62 38.61 -18.88
C ASP A 521 18.69 39.37 -19.67
N VAL A 522 18.57 39.36 -21.00
CA VAL A 522 19.50 40.09 -21.91
C VAL A 522 19.03 41.49 -22.29
N SER A 523 18.01 42.05 -21.62
CA SER A 523 17.38 43.33 -22.01
C SER A 523 18.34 44.54 -21.96
N SER A 524 19.44 44.43 -21.21
CA SER A 524 20.51 45.43 -21.10
C SER A 524 21.61 45.31 -22.18
N VAL A 525 21.65 44.20 -22.93
CA VAL A 525 22.76 43.88 -23.84
C VAL A 525 22.71 44.74 -25.10
N THR A 526 23.87 45.28 -25.50
CA THR A 526 24.02 46.14 -26.69
C THR A 526 24.87 45.54 -27.81
N ASP A 527 25.75 44.59 -27.51
CA ASP A 527 26.58 43.86 -28.48
C ASP A 527 26.53 42.35 -28.20
N ILE A 528 26.00 41.58 -29.16
CA ILE A 528 26.01 40.10 -29.19
C ILE A 528 26.68 39.61 -30.48
N GLY A 529 27.49 40.45 -31.11
CA GLY A 529 28.16 40.14 -32.36
C GLY A 529 29.05 38.91 -32.21
N LYS A 530 28.92 37.94 -33.13
CA LYS A 530 29.67 36.68 -33.12
C LYS A 530 29.53 35.83 -31.85
N MET A 531 28.51 36.06 -31.02
CA MET A 531 28.36 35.37 -29.73
C MET A 531 28.50 33.84 -29.86
N PHE A 532 27.87 33.23 -30.87
CA PHE A 532 27.91 31.79 -31.16
C PHE A 532 28.63 31.47 -32.49
N TYR A 533 29.52 32.35 -32.96
CA TYR A 533 30.22 32.11 -34.23
C TYR A 533 31.05 30.82 -34.10
N GLY A 534 30.79 29.80 -34.92
CA GLY A 534 31.51 28.52 -34.87
C GLY A 534 31.14 27.62 -33.68
N ALA A 535 30.10 27.92 -32.91
CA ALA A 535 29.56 27.01 -31.90
C ALA A 535 28.73 25.91 -32.59
N ILE A 536 29.41 24.90 -33.12
CA ILE A 536 28.86 23.88 -34.04
C ILE A 536 27.60 23.22 -33.47
N ASN A 537 27.64 22.80 -32.19
CA ASN A 537 26.59 22.01 -31.56
C ASN A 537 25.44 22.85 -30.96
N PHE A 538 25.51 24.17 -31.00
CA PHE A 538 24.50 25.02 -30.35
C PHE A 538 23.13 24.90 -31.03
N ASN A 539 22.14 24.42 -30.29
CA ASN A 539 20.77 24.18 -30.73
C ASN A 539 19.75 24.38 -29.59
N GLN A 540 19.78 25.56 -28.96
CA GLN A 540 18.83 25.92 -27.90
C GLN A 540 17.86 27.00 -28.36
N ASP A 541 16.66 26.99 -27.78
CA ASP A 541 15.69 28.05 -27.97
C ASP A 541 16.03 29.23 -27.05
N ILE A 542 16.17 30.40 -27.65
CA ILE A 542 16.44 31.68 -26.97
C ILE A 542 15.49 32.77 -27.47
N SER A 543 14.32 32.38 -28.00
CA SER A 543 13.34 33.33 -28.53
C SER A 543 12.82 34.31 -27.48
N ASP A 544 12.84 33.91 -26.20
CA ASP A 544 12.30 34.72 -25.10
C ASP A 544 13.20 35.92 -24.72
N TRP A 545 14.39 36.03 -25.29
CA TRP A 545 15.31 37.13 -25.06
C TRP A 545 14.79 38.47 -25.61
N ASP A 546 14.72 39.49 -24.75
CA ASP A 546 14.48 40.88 -25.18
C ASP A 546 15.73 41.49 -25.82
N VAL A 547 15.83 41.36 -27.15
CA VAL A 547 16.94 41.93 -27.92
C VAL A 547 16.72 43.38 -28.35
N SER A 548 15.73 44.11 -27.84
CA SER A 548 15.39 45.46 -28.32
C SER A 548 16.50 46.51 -28.13
N SER A 549 17.37 46.32 -27.14
CA SER A 549 18.54 47.17 -26.86
C SER A 549 19.77 46.90 -27.73
N VAL A 550 19.78 45.75 -28.43
CA VAL A 550 20.97 45.27 -29.15
C VAL A 550 21.22 46.09 -30.41
N THR A 551 22.46 46.56 -30.55
CA THR A 551 22.94 47.38 -31.69
C THR A 551 23.93 46.64 -32.60
N THR A 552 24.53 45.55 -32.14
CA THR A 552 25.46 44.71 -32.91
C THR A 552 25.07 43.23 -32.81
N MET A 553 24.64 42.62 -33.92
CA MET A 553 24.29 41.18 -34.01
C MET A 553 25.05 40.44 -35.12
N SER A 554 26.01 41.10 -35.77
CA SER A 554 26.62 40.58 -36.99
C SER A 554 27.33 39.24 -36.75
N ASN A 555 27.03 38.24 -37.59
CA ASN A 555 27.62 36.90 -37.55
C ASN A 555 27.43 36.12 -36.23
N MET A 556 26.42 36.48 -35.42
CA MET A 556 26.08 35.77 -34.17
C MET A 556 26.03 34.24 -34.31
N PHE A 557 25.36 33.70 -35.33
CA PHE A 557 25.16 32.27 -35.59
C PHE A 557 25.95 31.75 -36.81
N TYR A 558 27.01 32.45 -37.23
CA TYR A 558 27.77 31.99 -38.39
C TYR A 558 28.57 30.74 -38.00
N GLY A 559 28.25 29.59 -38.58
CA GLY A 559 28.92 28.31 -38.28
C GLY A 559 28.30 27.50 -37.13
N THR A 560 27.07 27.84 -36.70
CA THR A 560 26.26 26.98 -35.80
C THR A 560 25.51 25.93 -36.64
N ASP A 561 26.21 24.87 -37.03
CA ASP A 561 25.73 23.90 -38.01
C ASP A 561 24.54 23.05 -37.51
N ASP A 562 24.43 22.83 -36.19
CA ASP A 562 23.37 22.00 -35.59
C ASP A 562 22.11 22.79 -35.18
N LEU A 563 22.11 24.13 -35.32
CA LEU A 563 20.93 24.95 -35.00
C LEU A 563 19.75 24.55 -35.90
N SER A 564 18.73 23.94 -35.30
CA SER A 564 17.57 23.37 -35.97
C SER A 564 16.70 24.43 -36.66
N ASP A 565 15.92 24.00 -37.65
CA ASP A 565 15.02 24.91 -38.37
C ASP A 565 13.89 25.44 -37.45
N ASP A 566 13.44 24.66 -36.46
CA ASP A 566 12.47 25.09 -35.44
C ASP A 566 13.03 26.24 -34.60
N ASN A 567 14.24 26.07 -34.02
CA ASN A 567 14.89 27.12 -33.24
C ASN A 567 15.22 28.35 -34.10
N LYS A 568 15.65 28.17 -35.36
CA LYS A 568 15.81 29.29 -36.30
C LYS A 568 14.50 30.06 -36.47
N CYS A 569 13.36 29.36 -36.55
CA CYS A 569 12.07 30.01 -36.70
C CYS A 569 11.64 30.76 -35.42
N TYR A 570 11.75 30.15 -34.25
CA TYR A 570 11.40 30.80 -32.98
C TYR A 570 12.24 32.07 -32.77
N ILE A 571 13.55 31.97 -32.95
CA ILE A 571 14.47 33.11 -32.85
C ILE A 571 14.14 34.18 -33.90
N HIS A 572 13.90 33.79 -35.16
CA HIS A 572 13.57 34.74 -36.22
C HIS A 572 12.28 35.51 -35.91
N THR A 573 11.27 34.82 -35.39
CA THR A 573 9.96 35.40 -35.08
C THR A 573 10.09 36.57 -34.09
N GLU A 574 10.88 36.39 -33.04
CA GLU A 574 11.05 37.41 -32.00
C GLU A 574 12.13 38.46 -32.36
N PHE A 575 13.28 38.03 -32.90
CA PHE A 575 14.43 38.91 -33.10
C PHE A 575 14.34 39.78 -34.36
N SER A 576 13.55 39.37 -35.37
CA SER A 576 13.41 40.11 -36.64
C SER A 576 12.82 41.51 -36.50
N SER A 577 12.22 41.81 -35.34
CA SER A 577 11.74 43.15 -34.99
C SER A 577 12.87 44.16 -34.72
N ASN A 578 14.09 43.70 -34.44
CA ASN A 578 15.27 44.55 -34.25
C ASN A 578 15.89 44.93 -35.62
N ASP A 579 16.08 46.24 -35.86
CA ASP A 579 16.66 46.79 -37.10
C ASP A 579 18.07 46.27 -37.44
N ASN A 580 18.79 45.66 -36.49
CA ASN A 580 20.14 45.11 -36.65
C ASN A 580 20.17 43.60 -36.89
N TRP A 581 19.02 42.92 -36.95
CA TRP A 581 18.91 41.50 -37.26
C TRP A 581 19.46 41.18 -38.66
N PRO A 582 20.52 40.35 -38.81
CA PRO A 582 21.22 40.19 -40.08
C PRO A 582 20.81 38.95 -40.89
N TYR A 583 19.88 38.12 -40.39
CA TYR A 583 19.51 36.84 -41.00
C TYR A 583 18.14 36.91 -41.68
N ASP A 584 18.04 36.30 -42.87
CA ASP A 584 16.78 36.10 -43.59
C ASP A 584 16.35 34.65 -43.38
N TRP A 585 15.67 34.40 -42.26
CA TRP A 585 15.27 33.07 -41.79
C TRP A 585 13.76 32.81 -41.90
N GLU A 586 13.03 33.70 -42.59
CA GLU A 586 11.59 33.54 -42.85
C GLU A 586 11.29 32.20 -43.55
N GLU A 587 12.23 31.67 -44.33
CA GLU A 587 12.09 30.37 -45.02
C GLU A 587 11.99 29.15 -44.09
N TYR A 588 12.46 29.26 -42.84
CA TYR A 588 12.40 28.18 -41.85
C TYR A 588 11.08 28.20 -41.06
N CYS A 589 10.32 29.29 -41.13
CA CYS A 589 9.00 29.41 -40.54
C CYS A 589 7.92 28.97 -41.53
N SER A 590 7.51 27.70 -41.48
CA SER A 590 6.43 27.21 -42.33
C SER A 590 5.04 27.71 -41.88
N ASP A 591 4.20 28.10 -42.85
CA ASP A 591 2.78 28.47 -42.70
C ASP A 591 1.84 27.26 -42.39
N ASP A 592 2.17 26.38 -41.44
CA ASP A 592 1.28 25.26 -41.06
C ASP A 592 0.48 25.50 -39.77
#